data_AF-A0A3S3S0V9-F1
#
_entry.id   AF-A0A3S3S0V9-F1
#
_cell.length_a   1.000
_cell.length_b   1.000
_cell.length_c   1.000
_cell.angle_alpha   90.00
_cell.angle_beta   90.00
_cell.angle_gamma   90.00
#
_symmetry.space_group_name_H-M   'P 1'
#
loop_
_entity.id
_entity.type
_entity.pdbx_description
1 polymer ?
#
loop_
_entity_poly.entity_id
_entity_poly.type
_entity_poly.pdbx_seq_one_letter_code
_entity_poly.pdbx_strand_id
1 'polypeptide(L)' 'MSESEKTAKKPYIYPHRHCLYCGRIIEVKGRDYCLKCKPAYVKEQSKINRSKKFQRYLLYYIVAVFAILVLVALFA' A
#
# COMPACT_ATOMS: atom_id res chain seq x y z
N MET A 1 1.29 -36.86 42.75
CA MET A 1 0.14 -36.98 41.83
C MET A 1 -0.80 -35.83 42.18
N SER A 2 -1.18 -34.91 41.31
CA SER A 2 -1.41 -35.04 39.86
C SER A 2 -1.07 -33.74 39.14
N GLU A 3 -0.07 -33.84 38.27
CA GLU A 3 0.49 -32.80 37.41
C GLU A 3 -0.38 -32.60 36.15
N SER A 4 -1.71 -32.54 36.31
CA SER A 4 -2.66 -32.77 35.22
C SER A 4 -3.58 -31.58 34.91
N GLU A 5 -3.10 -30.35 35.04
CA GLU A 5 -3.91 -29.15 34.71
C GLU A 5 -3.19 -28.05 33.92
N LYS A 6 -2.03 -28.34 33.29
CA LYS A 6 -1.26 -27.32 32.54
C LYS A 6 -1.32 -27.40 31.01
N THR A 7 -2.19 -28.22 30.44
CA THR A 7 -2.30 -28.39 28.98
C THR A 7 -3.73 -28.26 28.46
N ALA A 8 -4.52 -27.31 29.00
CA ALA A 8 -5.66 -26.79 28.26
C ALA A 8 -5.11 -26.01 27.04
N LYS A 9 -5.04 -26.67 25.88
CA LYS A 9 -4.69 -26.04 24.59
C LYS A 9 -5.63 -24.84 24.43
N LYS A 10 -5.07 -23.62 24.54
CA LYS A 10 -5.83 -22.38 24.30
C LYS A 10 -6.52 -22.52 22.93
N PRO A 11 -7.83 -22.24 22.81
CA PRO A 11 -8.51 -22.35 21.54
C PRO A 11 -7.78 -21.51 20.50
N TYR A 12 -7.48 -22.11 19.34
CA TYR A 12 -6.83 -21.42 18.25
C TYR A 12 -7.75 -20.29 17.77
N ILE A 13 -7.41 -19.06 18.14
CA ILE A 13 -8.08 -17.86 17.66
C ILE A 13 -7.66 -17.66 16.21
N TYR A 14 -8.60 -17.90 15.30
CA TYR A 14 -8.39 -17.69 13.88
C TYR A 14 -8.03 -16.21 13.64
N PRO A 15 -7.02 -15.90 12.81
CA PRO A 15 -6.62 -14.52 12.55
C PRO A 15 -7.74 -13.79 11.78
N HIS A 16 -8.59 -13.08 12.52
CA HIS A 16 -9.55 -12.16 11.95
C HIS A 16 -8.79 -10.93 11.43
N ARG A 17 -8.86 -10.67 10.12
CA ARG A 17 -8.34 -9.43 9.56
C ARG A 17 -9.33 -8.31 9.82
N HIS A 18 -8.86 -7.21 10.39
CA HIS A 18 -9.66 -6.02 10.61
C HIS A 18 -9.40 -5.02 9.48
N CYS A 19 -10.42 -4.27 9.09
CA CYS A 19 -10.26 -3.17 8.17
C CYS A 19 -9.44 -2.05 8.79
N LEU A 20 -8.39 -1.60 8.08
CA LEU A 20 -7.51 -0.50 8.49
C LEU A 20 -8.26 0.82 8.77
N TYR A 21 -9.37 1.03 8.07
CA TYR A 21 -10.20 2.24 8.22
C TYR A 21 -11.32 2.15 9.26
N CYS A 22 -12.00 1.00 9.34
CA CYS A 22 -13.27 0.87 10.07
C CYS A 22 -13.20 -0.11 11.25
N GLY A 23 -12.09 -0.83 11.43
CA GLY A 23 -11.91 -1.84 12.50
C GLY A 23 -12.81 -3.08 12.39
N ARG A 24 -13.75 -3.13 11.45
CA ARG A 24 -14.64 -4.29 11.26
C ARG A 24 -13.85 -5.49 10.75
N ILE A 25 -14.30 -6.67 11.17
CA ILE A 25 -13.82 -7.96 10.68
C ILE A 25 -14.08 -8.04 9.16
N ILE A 26 -13.06 -8.39 8.41
CA ILE A 26 -13.11 -8.60 6.97
C ILE A 26 -13.35 -10.09 6.73
N GLU A 27 -14.53 -10.41 6.21
CA GLU A 27 -14.90 -11.78 5.83
C GLU A 27 -14.21 -12.24 4.55
N VAL A 28 -13.76 -11.30 3.71
CA VAL A 28 -13.19 -11.59 2.38
C VAL A 28 -11.67 -11.69 2.44
N LYS A 29 -11.12 -12.87 2.11
CA LYS A 29 -9.66 -13.07 1.98
C LYS A 29 -9.07 -12.16 0.89
N GLY A 30 -7.97 -11.47 1.21
CA GLY A 30 -7.15 -10.72 0.25
C GLY A 30 -7.38 -9.21 0.16
N ARG A 31 -8.20 -8.61 1.04
CA ARG A 31 -8.35 -7.14 1.13
C ARG A 31 -8.07 -6.66 2.55
N ASP A 32 -7.48 -5.46 2.67
CA ASP A 32 -7.20 -4.80 3.97
C ASP A 32 -8.26 -3.74 4.35
N TYR A 33 -9.32 -3.64 3.55
CA TYR A 33 -10.41 -2.68 3.74
C TYR A 33 -11.79 -3.34 3.61
N CYS A 34 -12.76 -2.81 4.38
CA CYS A 34 -14.16 -3.21 4.33
C CYS A 34 -14.86 -2.64 3.07
N LEU A 35 -15.94 -3.28 2.59
CA LEU A 35 -16.69 -2.83 1.39
C LEU A 35 -17.15 -1.37 1.51
N LYS A 36 -17.51 -0.93 2.72
CA LYS A 36 -17.88 0.47 3.02
C LYS A 36 -16.70 1.44 2.93
N CYS A 37 -15.47 1.00 3.19
CA CYS A 37 -14.26 1.83 3.14
C CYS A 37 -13.51 1.73 1.81
N LYS A 38 -13.96 0.88 0.89
CA LYS A 38 -13.50 0.85 -0.51
C LYS A 38 -13.43 2.25 -1.15
N PRO A 39 -14.46 3.13 -1.06
CA PRO A 39 -14.37 4.47 -1.64
C PRO A 39 -13.27 5.34 -1.02
N ALA A 40 -13.03 5.23 0.30
CA ALA A 40 -11.96 5.97 0.97
C ALA A 40 -10.58 5.53 0.47
N TYR A 41 -10.36 4.21 0.42
CA TYR A 41 -9.13 3.62 -0.12
C TYR A 41 -8.87 4.03 -1.57
N VAL A 42 -9.90 3.98 -2.43
CA VAL A 42 -9.79 4.39 -3.85
C VAL A 42 -9.46 5.88 -3.97
N LYS A 43 -10.06 6.73 -3.12
CA LYS A 43 -9.78 8.17 -3.09
C LYS A 43 -8.31 8.44 -2.73
N GLU A 44 -7.76 7.74 -1.74
CA GLU A 44 -6.35 7.87 -1.38
C GLU A 44 -5.41 7.34 -2.47
N GLN A 45 -5.69 6.15 -3.01
CA GLN A 45 -4.95 5.58 -4.14
C GLN A 45 -4.92 6.53 -5.36
N SER A 46 -6.04 7.20 -5.66
CA SER A 46 -6.09 8.15 -6.78
C SER A 46 -5.17 9.36 -6.59
N LYS A 47 -5.01 9.85 -5.36
CA LYS A 47 -4.09 10.95 -5.03
C LYS A 47 -2.64 10.50 -5.20
N ILE A 48 -2.31 9.31 -4.69
CA ILE A 48 -0.97 8.72 -4.79
C ILE A 48 -0.61 8.43 -6.26
N ASN A 49 -1.55 7.95 -7.07
CA ASN A 49 -1.29 7.69 -8.48
C ASN A 49 -1.12 8.98 -9.30
N ARG A 50 -1.81 10.07 -8.94
CA ARG A 50 -1.57 11.38 -9.57
C ARG A 50 -0.16 11.89 -9.26
N SER A 51 0.29 11.84 -8.00
CA SER A 51 1.64 12.28 -7.65
C SER A 51 2.73 11.45 -8.32
N LYS A 52 2.55 10.12 -8.41
CA LYS A 52 3.48 9.23 -9.13
C LYS A 52 3.58 9.57 -10.63
N LYS A 53 2.47 9.93 -11.28
CA LYS A 53 2.48 10.36 -12.69
C LYS A 53 3.29 11.65 -12.88
N PHE A 54 3.08 12.64 -11.99
CA PHE A 54 3.84 13.88 -12.02
C PHE A 54 5.34 13.67 -11.77
N GLN A 55 5.71 12.80 -10.82
CA GLN A 55 7.11 12.46 -10.58
C GLN A 55 7.80 11.86 -11.80
N ARG A 56 7.13 10.94 -12.51
CA ARG A 56 7.68 10.37 -13.76
C ARG A 56 7.86 11.44 -14.83
N TYR A 57 6.88 12.33 -15.00
CA TYR A 57 6.96 13.41 -15.98
C TYR A 57 8.11 14.38 -15.68
N LEU A 58 8.29 14.76 -14.41
CA LEU A 58 9.42 15.59 -13.98
C LEU A 58 10.77 14.90 -14.24
N LEU A 59 10.86 13.60 -13.98
CA LEU A 59 12.07 12.82 -14.27
C LEU A 59 12.41 12.84 -15.77
N TYR A 60 11.43 12.59 -16.64
CA TYR A 60 11.64 12.68 -18.09
C TYR A 60 12.04 14.08 -18.53
N TYR A 61 11.44 15.12 -17.95
CA TYR A 61 11.77 16.51 -18.25
C TYR A 61 13.22 16.84 -17.89
N ILE A 62 13.67 16.46 -16.69
CA ILE A 62 15.06 16.68 -16.25
C ILE A 62 16.04 15.96 -17.18
N VAL A 63 15.76 14.70 -17.54
CA VAL A 63 16.60 13.93 -18.46
C VAL A 63 16.67 14.58 -19.85
N ALA A 64 15.54 15.06 -20.36
CA ALA A 64 15.49 15.74 -21.66
C ALA A 64 16.31 17.04 -21.67
N VAL A 65 16.20 17.86 -20.62
CA VAL A 65 17.01 19.09 -20.47
C VAL A 65 18.50 18.75 -20.39
N PHE A 66 18.87 17.73 -19.62
CA PHE A 66 20.25 17.27 -19.54
C PHE A 66 20.79 16.79 -20.89
N ALA A 67 20.01 16.02 -21.64
CA ALA A 67 20.40 15.53 -22.96
C ALA A 67 20.64 16.70 -23.93
N ILE A 68 19.79 17.73 -23.89
CA ILE A 68 19.96 18.94 -24.72
C ILE A 68 21.23 19.70 -24.30
N LEU A 69 21.47 19.88 -23.00
CA LEU A 69 22.69 20.55 -22.52
C LEU A 69 23.97 19.82 -22.93
N VAL A 70 23.98 18.50 -22.88
CA VAL A 70 25.13 17.68 -23.32
C VAL A 70 25.33 17.82 -24.83
N LEU A 71 24.26 17.79 -25.63
CA LEU A 71 24.36 18.02 -27.06
C LEU A 71 24.90 19.41 -27.38
N VAL A 72 24.41 20.45 -26.71
CA VAL A 72 24.93 21.81 -26.88
C VAL A 72 26.42 21.88 -26.50
N ALA A 73 26.83 21.26 -25.39
CA ALA A 73 28.23 21.26 -24.96
C ALA A 73 29.19 20.49 -25.89
N LEU A 74 28.69 19.50 -26.64
CA LEU A 74 29.49 18.74 -27.60
C LEU A 74 29.57 19.38 -28.99
N PHE A 75 28.58 20.20 -29.34
CA PHE A 75 28.45 20.84 -30.67
C PHE A 75 28.67 22.36 -30.65
N ALA A 76 28.87 22.97 -29.48
CA ALA A 76 29.33 24.36 -29.31
C ALA A 76 30.85 24.40 -29.10
#